data_AF-A0A370TMP8-F1
#
_entry.id   AF-A0A370TMP8-F1
#
_cell.length_a   1.000
_cell.length_b   1.000
_cell.length_c   1.000
_cell.angle_alpha   90.00
_cell.angle_beta   90.00
_cell.angle_gamma   90.00
#
_symmetry.space_group_name_H-M   'P 1'
#
loop_
_entity.id
_entity.type
_entity.pdbx_description
1 polymer ?
#
loop_
_entity_poly.entity_id
_entity_poly.type
_entity_poly.pdbx_seq_one_letter_code
_entity_poly.pdbx_strand_id
1 'polypeptide(L)'
;MARLVFINSTFLRRPDLPLEKQLETHDLAIPLPKCYQDSDQEVFRMLVLSPSDVQPPANPMPRIERLYHQTGGRQVGIIFLLQEKASRGGGFVAYMNLQASLFSAFEMPVIPLFLLSSLQHTLVAFSRQLVHARISPPAPHINPGTALLPYCTLNPPIPEHPRNVLSEACHSLSELSQAATTREGRAALRDLVAEPTGAIAEDIFGFWEQEFIAE
;
A
#
# COMPACT_ATOMS: atom_id res chain seq x y z
N MET A 1 1.23 -32.18 17.56
CA MET A 1 0.52 -31.91 16.30
C MET A 1 -0.92 -31.55 16.66
N ALA A 2 -1.23 -30.26 16.79
CA ALA A 2 -2.58 -29.78 17.09
C ALA A 2 -3.01 -28.89 15.92
N ARG A 3 -3.75 -29.47 14.97
CA ARG A 3 -4.39 -28.74 13.88
C ARG A 3 -5.63 -28.06 14.43
N LEU A 4 -5.65 -26.73 14.49
CA LEU A 4 -6.87 -25.98 14.81
C LEU A 4 -7.75 -25.94 13.57
N VAL A 5 -8.71 -26.86 13.52
CA VAL A 5 -9.85 -26.82 12.60
C VAL A 5 -10.86 -25.82 13.17
N PHE A 6 -10.93 -24.62 12.61
CA PHE A 6 -12.04 -23.70 12.88
C PHE A 6 -13.15 -23.94 11.84
N ILE A 7 -14.10 -24.80 12.21
CA ILE A 7 -15.43 -24.83 11.59
C ILE A 7 -16.29 -23.89 12.42
N ASN A 8 -16.67 -22.74 11.86
CA ASN A 8 -17.74 -21.94 12.45
C ASN A 8 -19.07 -22.38 11.84
N SER A 9 -19.80 -23.10 12.66
CA SER A 9 -21.16 -23.58 12.46
C SER A 9 -22.16 -22.43 12.44
N THR A 10 -22.85 -22.21 11.32
CA THR A 10 -24.30 -21.97 11.21
C THR A 10 -24.67 -21.60 9.77
N PHE A 11 -24.92 -22.61 8.91
CA PHE A 11 -26.07 -22.64 7.99
C PHE A 11 -26.27 -24.09 7.53
N LEU A 12 -27.50 -24.58 7.68
CA LEU A 12 -27.88 -25.98 7.84
C LEU A 12 -27.91 -26.84 6.56
N ARG A 13 -27.66 -28.14 6.77
CA ARG A 13 -28.17 -29.33 6.04
C ARG A 13 -27.71 -29.60 4.60
N ARG A 14 -26.85 -30.63 4.45
CA ARG A 14 -27.11 -31.86 3.65
C ARG A 14 -26.19 -33.01 4.13
N PRO A 15 -26.67 -34.27 4.17
CA PRO A 15 -25.93 -35.41 4.69
C PRO A 15 -25.29 -36.22 3.56
N ASP A 16 -24.41 -35.61 2.77
CA ASP A 16 -23.64 -36.34 1.76
C ASP A 16 -22.17 -36.04 1.98
N LEU A 17 -21.49 -36.90 2.75
CA LEU A 17 -20.05 -36.86 2.96
C LEU A 17 -19.31 -36.84 1.61
N PRO A 18 -18.46 -35.85 1.31
CA PRO A 18 -17.35 -36.06 0.41
C PRO A 18 -16.10 -36.36 1.25
N LEU A 19 -15.69 -37.62 1.12
CA LEU A 19 -14.32 -38.11 1.19
C LEU A 19 -13.26 -36.99 1.20
N GLU A 20 -12.53 -36.91 2.31
CA GLU A 20 -11.36 -36.09 2.57
C GLU A 20 -10.31 -36.23 1.42
N LYS A 21 -10.32 -35.31 0.44
CA LYS A 21 -9.38 -35.31 -0.70
C LYS A 21 -9.13 -33.94 -1.40
N GLN A 22 -9.44 -32.80 -0.76
CA GLN A 22 -9.25 -31.44 -1.31
C GLN A 22 -8.32 -30.51 -0.48
N LEU A 23 -7.58 -31.06 0.47
CA LEU A 23 -6.53 -30.38 1.27
C LEU A 23 -5.26 -30.21 0.38
N GLU A 24 -4.57 -29.09 0.20
CA GLU A 24 -4.57 -27.76 0.80
C GLU A 24 -3.92 -26.76 -0.17
N THR A 25 -4.65 -25.73 -0.60
CA THR A 25 -4.05 -24.60 -1.32
C THR A 25 -3.82 -23.38 -0.43
N HIS A 26 -4.58 -23.25 0.65
CA HIS A 26 -4.58 -22.14 1.61
C HIS A 26 -5.16 -22.62 2.96
N ASP A 27 -4.83 -21.91 4.04
CA ASP A 27 -5.33 -22.19 5.40
C ASP A 27 -6.62 -21.41 5.73
N LEU A 28 -6.75 -20.20 5.20
CA LEU A 28 -7.86 -19.30 5.46
C LEU A 28 -8.39 -18.67 4.17
N ALA A 29 -9.70 -18.57 4.09
CA ALA A 29 -10.43 -17.93 3.00
C ALA A 29 -11.30 -16.80 3.57
N ILE A 30 -10.98 -15.55 3.24
CA ILE A 30 -11.80 -14.39 3.61
C ILE A 30 -12.66 -14.01 2.40
N PRO A 31 -13.99 -14.03 2.52
CA PRO A 31 -14.85 -13.56 1.44
C PRO A 31 -14.68 -12.06 1.25
N LEU A 32 -14.52 -11.65 0.00
CA LEU A 32 -14.42 -10.24 -0.37
C LEU A 32 -15.81 -9.68 -0.67
N PRO A 33 -16.09 -8.41 -0.31
CA PRO A 33 -17.35 -7.78 -0.68
C PRO A 33 -17.45 -7.68 -2.20
N LYS A 34 -18.64 -7.99 -2.73
CA LYS A 34 -18.94 -7.87 -4.16
C LYS A 34 -18.92 -6.40 -4.56
N CYS A 35 -18.17 -6.08 -5.60
CA CYS A 35 -18.14 -4.73 -6.17
C CYS A 35 -19.21 -4.55 -7.27
N TYR A 36 -19.63 -5.62 -7.96
CA TYR A 36 -20.67 -5.58 -9.00
C TYR A 36 -21.51 -6.88 -9.03
N GLN A 37 -22.69 -6.84 -9.64
CA GLN A 37 -23.77 -7.83 -9.50
C GLN A 37 -23.55 -9.20 -10.17
N ASP A 38 -22.45 -9.45 -10.87
CA ASP A 38 -22.33 -10.67 -11.66
C ASP A 38 -20.91 -11.24 -11.66
N SER A 39 -20.62 -12.14 -10.72
CA SER A 39 -19.57 -13.18 -10.77
C SER A 39 -19.41 -13.88 -9.41
N ASP A 40 -18.75 -15.03 -9.46
CA ASP A 40 -18.36 -15.87 -8.33
C ASP A 40 -17.87 -15.09 -7.10
N GLN A 41 -18.11 -15.66 -5.92
CA GLN A 41 -17.65 -15.07 -4.67
C GLN A 41 -16.12 -14.97 -4.66
N GLU A 42 -15.59 -13.75 -4.80
CA GLU A 42 -14.16 -13.48 -4.67
C GLU A 42 -13.69 -13.77 -3.23
N VAL A 43 -12.51 -14.37 -3.11
CA VAL A 43 -11.96 -14.80 -1.82
C VAL A 43 -10.50 -14.40 -1.73
N PHE A 44 -10.14 -13.75 -0.62
CA PHE A 44 -8.77 -13.52 -0.23
C PHE A 44 -8.23 -14.75 0.51
N ARG A 45 -7.19 -15.39 -0.03
CA ARG A 45 -6.64 -16.66 0.47
C ARG A 45 -5.39 -16.41 1.28
N MET A 46 -5.27 -17.03 2.45
CA MET A 46 -4.10 -16.87 3.30
C MET A 46 -3.51 -18.20 3.74
N LEU A 47 -2.19 -18.25 3.83
CA LEU A 47 -1.47 -19.27 4.60
C LEU A 47 -1.24 -18.77 6.02
N VAL A 48 -1.31 -19.67 6.98
CA VAL A 48 -0.95 -19.42 8.37
C VAL A 48 0.33 -20.17 8.64
N LEU A 49 1.40 -19.43 8.94
CA LEU A 49 2.72 -19.95 9.22
C LEU A 49 3.15 -19.59 10.64
N SER A 50 4.05 -20.39 11.19
CA SER A 50 4.70 -20.19 12.47
C SER A 50 6.21 -20.43 12.35
N PRO A 51 7.01 -20.17 13.39
CA PRO A 51 8.45 -20.44 13.34
C PRO A 51 8.75 -21.91 13.06
N SER A 52 7.91 -22.83 13.55
CA SER A 52 8.07 -24.27 13.29
C SER A 52 7.87 -24.65 11.82
N ASP A 53 7.19 -23.82 11.02
CA ASP A 53 6.91 -24.10 9.60
C ASP A 53 7.99 -23.60 8.65
N VAL A 54 8.88 -22.72 9.14
CA VAL A 54 9.93 -22.07 8.34
C VAL A 54 11.34 -22.49 8.76
N GLN A 55 11.46 -23.18 9.89
CA GLN A 55 12.73 -23.73 10.38
C GLN A 55 12.94 -25.17 9.90
N PRO A 56 14.19 -25.58 9.61
CA PRO A 56 14.48 -26.95 9.22
C PRO A 56 13.96 -27.97 10.25
N PRO A 57 13.38 -29.09 9.81
CA PRO A 57 13.35 -29.62 8.44
C PRO A 57 12.17 -29.12 7.57
N ALA A 58 11.33 -28.22 8.07
CA ALA A 58 10.19 -27.70 7.32
C ALA A 58 10.64 -26.76 6.19
N ASN A 59 9.92 -26.81 5.06
CA ASN A 59 10.12 -25.89 3.95
C ASN A 59 8.75 -25.33 3.49
N PRO A 60 8.46 -24.04 3.74
CA PRO A 60 7.18 -23.43 3.39
C PRO A 60 7.10 -23.03 1.91
N MET A 61 8.24 -22.93 1.20
CA MET A 61 8.32 -22.31 -0.13
C MET A 61 7.42 -22.98 -1.18
N PRO A 62 7.35 -24.33 -1.31
CA PRO A 62 6.45 -24.95 -2.27
C PRO A 62 4.97 -24.63 -2.04
N ARG A 63 4.58 -24.38 -0.78
CA ARG A 63 3.22 -24.01 -0.40
C ARG A 63 2.95 -22.54 -0.71
N ILE A 64 3.94 -21.67 -0.46
CA ILE A 64 3.88 -20.24 -0.78
C ILE A 64 3.82 -20.01 -2.29
N GLU A 65 4.68 -20.67 -3.07
CA GLU A 65 4.68 -20.62 -4.54
C GLU A 65 3.33 -21.05 -5.09
N ARG A 66 2.80 -22.18 -4.61
CA ARG A 66 1.51 -22.67 -5.05
C ARG A 66 0.39 -21.69 -4.72
N LEU A 67 0.39 -21.09 -3.53
CA LEU A 67 -0.59 -20.06 -3.17
C LEU A 67 -0.50 -18.87 -4.12
N TYR A 68 0.71 -18.34 -4.34
CA TYR A 68 0.92 -17.17 -5.18
C TYR A 68 0.47 -17.39 -6.62
N HIS A 69 0.85 -18.52 -7.23
CA HIS A 69 0.55 -18.79 -8.63
C HIS A 69 -0.91 -19.18 -8.90
N GLN A 70 -1.72 -19.49 -7.88
CA GLN A 70 -3.16 -19.77 -8.08
C GLN A 70 -3.93 -18.59 -8.66
N THR A 71 -3.55 -17.37 -8.28
CA THR A 71 -4.23 -16.13 -8.67
C THR A 71 -3.26 -15.09 -9.23
N GLY A 72 -2.02 -15.49 -9.52
CA GLY A 72 -0.95 -14.59 -9.97
C GLY A 72 -0.62 -13.50 -8.97
N GLY A 73 -0.58 -13.83 -7.67
CA GLY A 73 -0.31 -12.89 -6.58
C GLY A 73 -1.49 -12.03 -6.15
N ARG A 74 -2.63 -12.13 -6.83
CA ARG A 74 -3.82 -11.34 -6.48
C ARG A 74 -4.58 -11.99 -5.34
N GLN A 75 -4.99 -11.20 -4.35
CA GLN A 75 -5.89 -11.67 -3.27
C GLN A 75 -5.32 -12.85 -2.47
N VAL A 76 -3.99 -12.88 -2.29
CA VAL A 76 -3.29 -13.89 -1.49
C VAL A 76 -2.44 -13.22 -0.42
N GLY A 77 -2.15 -13.92 0.67
CA GLY A 77 -1.27 -13.42 1.72
C GLY A 77 -0.84 -14.48 2.72
N ILE A 78 -0.04 -14.06 3.69
CA ILE A 78 0.47 -14.92 4.76
C ILE A 78 0.16 -14.26 6.09
N ILE A 79 -0.31 -15.03 7.07
CA ILE A 79 -0.33 -14.65 8.49
C ILE A 79 0.79 -15.41 9.18
N PHE A 80 1.65 -14.70 9.90
CA PHE A 80 2.77 -15.32 10.59
C PHE A 80 2.63 -15.19 12.11
N LEU A 81 2.44 -16.31 12.81
CA LEU A 81 2.34 -16.35 14.27
C LEU A 81 3.74 -16.18 14.89
N LEU A 82 3.98 -15.06 15.55
CA LEU A 82 5.29 -14.75 16.17
C LEU A 82 5.52 -15.56 17.45
N GLN A 83 4.48 -15.71 18.29
CA GLN A 83 4.59 -16.42 19.56
C GLN A 83 3.82 -17.75 19.50
N GLU A 84 4.50 -18.78 19.00
CA GLU A 84 3.97 -20.15 19.00
C GLU A 84 4.14 -20.85 20.36
N LYS A 85 5.25 -20.56 21.05
CA LYS A 85 5.60 -21.10 22.38
C LYS A 85 6.07 -19.98 23.30
N ALA A 86 6.00 -20.18 24.62
CA ALA A 86 6.41 -19.18 25.63
C ALA A 86 7.92 -18.86 25.63
N SER A 87 8.73 -19.52 24.80
CA SER A 87 10.15 -19.25 24.62
C SER A 87 10.37 -17.97 23.81
N ARG A 88 10.94 -16.96 24.46
CA ARG A 88 11.19 -15.63 23.89
C ARG A 88 12.28 -15.68 22.81
N GLY A 89 12.04 -15.07 21.66
CA GLY A 89 13.10 -14.58 20.76
C GLY A 89 13.14 -15.16 19.34
N GLY A 90 12.73 -16.41 19.13
CA GLY A 90 12.90 -17.07 17.81
C GLY A 90 11.91 -16.59 16.73
N GLY A 91 10.72 -16.15 17.11
CA GLY A 91 9.64 -15.89 16.16
C GLY A 91 9.84 -14.66 15.28
N PHE A 92 10.36 -13.57 15.84
CA PHE A 92 10.68 -12.37 15.05
C PHE A 92 11.84 -12.63 14.08
N VAL A 93 12.86 -13.37 14.49
CA VAL A 93 13.96 -13.75 13.59
C VAL A 93 13.44 -14.61 12.44
N ALA A 94 12.60 -15.61 12.73
CA ALA A 94 11.98 -16.45 11.72
C ALA A 94 11.09 -15.65 10.76
N TYR A 95 10.32 -14.68 11.28
CA TYR A 95 9.51 -13.76 10.48
C TYR A 95 10.37 -12.89 9.54
N MET A 96 11.43 -12.27 10.06
CA MET A 96 12.32 -11.42 9.26
C MET A 96 13.03 -12.22 8.16
N ASN A 97 13.47 -13.45 8.47
CA ASN A 97 14.08 -14.33 7.48
C ASN A 97 13.07 -14.73 6.40
N LEU A 98 11.81 -15.01 6.78
CA LEU A 98 10.75 -15.27 5.82
C LEU A 98 10.51 -14.04 4.93
N GLN A 99 10.35 -12.84 5.51
CA GLN A 99 10.15 -11.62 4.72
C GLN A 99 11.30 -11.37 3.73
N ALA A 100 12.55 -11.52 4.17
CA ALA A 100 13.72 -11.38 3.31
C ALA A 100 13.71 -12.39 2.15
N SER A 101 13.25 -13.62 2.40
CA SER A 101 13.15 -14.67 1.39
C SER A 101 12.04 -14.40 0.35
N LEU A 102 11.01 -13.62 0.71
CA LEU A 102 9.87 -13.31 -0.15
C LEU A 102 10.02 -11.99 -0.92
N PHE A 103 10.79 -11.04 -0.37
CA PHE A 103 10.83 -9.64 -0.82
C PHE A 103 11.09 -9.43 -2.32
N SER A 104 11.89 -10.29 -2.95
CA SER A 104 12.20 -10.18 -4.39
C SER A 104 11.35 -11.06 -5.30
N ALA A 105 10.66 -12.05 -4.75
CA ALA A 105 10.02 -13.11 -5.52
C ALA A 105 8.49 -13.06 -5.48
N PHE A 106 7.89 -12.52 -4.42
CA PHE A 106 6.45 -12.56 -4.21
C PHE A 106 5.90 -11.23 -3.70
N GLU A 107 5.03 -10.61 -4.50
CA GLU A 107 4.25 -9.44 -4.10
C GLU A 107 2.99 -9.89 -3.33
N MET A 108 3.13 -10.27 -2.06
CA MET A 108 1.98 -10.57 -1.19
C MET A 108 2.19 -10.08 0.24
N PRO A 109 1.13 -9.65 0.95
CA PRO A 109 1.24 -9.20 2.33
C PRO A 109 1.59 -10.36 3.27
N VAL A 110 2.52 -10.10 4.18
CA VAL A 110 2.81 -10.96 5.34
C VAL A 110 2.39 -10.21 6.60
N ILE A 111 1.33 -10.68 7.25
CA ILE A 111 0.72 -10.05 8.42
C ILE A 111 1.27 -10.73 9.69
N PRO A 112 2.05 -10.01 10.52
CA PRO A 112 2.51 -10.57 11.79
C PRO A 112 1.34 -10.68 12.75
N LEU A 113 1.21 -11.85 13.38
CA LEU A 113 0.25 -12.12 14.44
C LEU A 113 1.02 -12.44 15.72
N PHE A 114 0.87 -11.61 16.75
CA PHE A 114 1.65 -11.80 17.98
C PHE A 114 1.21 -13.06 18.73
N LEU A 115 -0.09 -13.19 18.99
CA LEU A 115 -0.70 -14.32 19.69
C LEU A 115 -1.89 -14.87 18.91
N LEU A 116 -2.15 -16.17 19.05
CA LEU A 116 -3.32 -16.79 18.42
C LEU A 116 -4.64 -16.19 18.91
N SER A 117 -4.70 -15.75 20.18
CA SER A 117 -5.87 -15.07 20.74
C SER A 117 -6.23 -13.76 20.01
N SER A 118 -5.26 -13.10 19.37
CA SER A 118 -5.50 -11.91 18.56
C SER A 118 -5.97 -12.20 17.12
N LEU A 119 -6.00 -13.46 16.69
CA LEU A 119 -6.29 -13.82 15.29
C LEU A 119 -7.62 -13.26 14.82
N GLN A 120 -8.69 -13.48 15.59
CA GLN A 120 -10.03 -13.01 15.21
C GLN A 120 -10.07 -11.49 15.07
N HIS A 121 -9.48 -10.76 16.01
CA HIS A 121 -9.41 -9.30 15.96
C HIS A 121 -8.63 -8.81 14.74
N THR A 122 -7.48 -9.42 14.45
CA THR A 122 -6.66 -9.11 13.28
C THR A 122 -7.38 -9.40 11.97
N LEU A 123 -8.07 -10.54 11.85
CA LEU A 123 -8.85 -10.89 10.66
C LEU A 123 -10.03 -9.94 10.42
N VAL A 124 -10.71 -9.50 11.49
CA VAL A 124 -11.80 -8.52 11.39
C VAL A 124 -11.28 -7.14 10.99
N ALA A 125 -10.15 -6.71 11.55
CA ALA A 125 -9.52 -5.44 11.16
C ALA A 125 -9.06 -5.48 9.69
N PHE A 126 -8.42 -6.57 9.29
CA PHE A 126 -7.96 -6.78 7.92
C PHE A 126 -9.12 -6.83 6.93
N SER A 127 -10.20 -7.57 7.23
CA SER A 127 -11.36 -7.62 6.34
C SER A 127 -12.01 -6.25 6.18
N ARG A 128 -12.15 -5.46 7.26
CA ARG A 128 -12.65 -4.08 7.19
C ARG A 128 -11.77 -3.18 6.33
N GLN A 129 -10.45 -3.30 6.44
CA GLN A 129 -9.51 -2.56 5.58
C GLN A 129 -9.63 -2.97 4.11
N LEU A 130 -9.76 -4.27 3.83
CA LEU A 130 -10.01 -4.76 2.47
C LEU A 130 -11.31 -4.21 1.89
N VAL A 131 -12.38 -4.18 2.69
CA VAL A 131 -13.67 -3.58 2.28
C VAL A 131 -13.49 -2.10 1.99
N HIS A 132 -12.85 -1.36 2.90
CA HIS A 132 -12.63 0.07 2.74
C HIS A 132 -11.79 0.38 1.50
N ALA A 133 -10.68 -0.32 1.29
CA ALA A 133 -9.81 -0.12 0.13
C ALA A 133 -10.50 -0.40 -1.21
N ARG A 134 -11.51 -1.29 -1.23
CA ARG A 134 -12.28 -1.63 -2.44
C ARG A 134 -13.43 -0.66 -2.73
N ILE A 135 -14.01 -0.06 -1.69
CA ILE A 135 -15.17 0.83 -1.82
C ILE A 135 -14.71 2.30 -1.90
N SER A 136 -13.56 2.62 -1.32
CA SER A 136 -13.02 3.98 -1.37
C SER A 136 -12.74 4.37 -2.82
N PRO A 137 -13.19 5.55 -3.26
CA PRO A 137 -12.80 6.07 -4.55
C PRO A 137 -11.26 6.13 -4.61
N PRO A 138 -10.65 5.92 -5.79
CA PRO A 138 -9.21 6.11 -5.94
C PRO A 138 -8.86 7.49 -5.37
N ALA A 139 -7.79 7.56 -4.58
CA ALA A 139 -7.32 8.82 -4.03
C ALA A 139 -7.27 9.85 -5.17
N PRO A 140 -7.73 11.10 -4.95
CA PRO A 140 -7.71 12.10 -6.01
C PRO A 140 -6.29 12.15 -6.56
N HIS A 141 -6.15 12.03 -7.88
CA HIS A 141 -4.87 12.17 -8.54
C HIS A 141 -4.32 13.55 -8.19
N ILE A 142 -3.45 13.62 -7.19
CA ILE A 142 -2.74 14.84 -6.84
C ILE A 142 -1.79 15.07 -8.00
N ASN A 143 -2.07 16.07 -8.84
CA ASN A 143 -1.11 16.51 -9.84
C ASN A 143 0.11 17.03 -9.08
N PRO A 144 1.28 16.38 -9.18
CA PRO A 144 2.46 16.80 -8.43
C PRO A 144 2.86 18.24 -8.76
N GLY A 145 2.58 18.72 -9.98
CA GLY A 145 2.80 20.11 -10.38
C GLY A 145 1.98 21.11 -9.57
N THR A 146 0.70 20.83 -9.30
CA THR A 146 -0.16 21.73 -8.51
C THR A 146 0.11 21.63 -7.01
N ALA A 147 0.52 20.44 -6.53
CA ALA A 147 0.86 20.25 -5.12
C ALA A 147 2.17 20.92 -4.73
N LEU A 148 3.15 20.99 -5.64
CA LEU A 148 4.47 21.57 -5.37
C LEU A 148 4.54 23.08 -5.68
N LEU A 149 3.66 23.60 -6.53
CA LEU A 149 3.63 25.01 -6.92
C LEU A 149 3.69 26.01 -5.74
N PRO A 150 2.96 25.83 -4.61
CA PRO A 150 3.05 26.74 -3.47
C PRO A 150 4.46 26.90 -2.90
N TYR A 151 5.34 25.94 -3.14
CA TYR A 151 6.70 25.89 -2.58
C TYR A 151 7.79 26.33 -3.57
N CYS A 152 7.43 26.75 -4.78
CA CYS A 152 8.37 27.26 -5.77
C CYS A 152 8.72 28.74 -5.54
N THR A 153 9.07 29.09 -4.30
CA THR A 153 9.37 30.45 -3.83
C THR A 153 10.29 30.37 -2.61
N LEU A 154 11.07 31.41 -2.34
CA LEU A 154 12.10 31.39 -1.29
C LEU A 154 11.56 31.26 0.13
N ASN A 155 10.44 31.93 0.47
CA ASN A 155 9.62 31.84 1.69
C ASN A 155 8.87 33.17 1.87
N PRO A 156 7.57 33.20 2.22
CA PRO A 156 6.65 32.10 2.55
C PRO A 156 6.01 31.45 1.31
N PRO A 157 5.22 30.36 1.46
CA PRO A 157 4.52 29.73 0.33
C PRO A 157 3.70 30.72 -0.50
N ILE A 158 3.62 30.48 -1.82
CA ILE A 158 2.89 31.33 -2.76
C ILE A 158 1.41 31.41 -2.31
N PRO A 159 0.86 32.62 -2.10
CA PRO A 159 -0.54 32.81 -1.76
C PRO A 159 -1.48 32.26 -2.84
N GLU A 160 -2.73 32.01 -2.46
CA GLU A 160 -3.72 31.36 -3.32
C GLU A 160 -3.93 32.05 -4.67
N HIS A 161 -3.99 33.39 -4.70
CA HIS A 161 -4.28 34.12 -5.93
C HIS A 161 -3.14 34.01 -6.97
N PRO A 162 -1.87 34.36 -6.67
CA PRO A 162 -0.75 34.12 -7.58
C PRO A 162 -0.58 32.66 -7.96
N ARG A 163 -0.78 31.73 -7.01
CA ARG A 163 -0.68 30.29 -7.28
C ARG A 163 -1.68 29.85 -8.35
N ASN A 164 -2.93 30.28 -8.26
CA ASN A 164 -3.97 29.88 -9.21
C ASN A 164 -3.65 30.43 -10.62
N VAL A 165 -3.21 31.69 -10.72
CA VAL A 165 -2.80 32.29 -12.00
C VAL A 165 -1.60 31.56 -12.60
N LEU A 166 -0.59 31.23 -11.78
CA LEU A 166 0.58 30.46 -12.22
C LEU A 166 0.20 29.05 -12.68
N SER A 167 -0.80 28.41 -12.05
CA SER A 167 -1.27 27.09 -12.47
C SER A 167 -2.04 27.09 -13.80
N GLU A 168 -2.61 28.25 -14.18
CA GLU A 168 -3.24 28.44 -15.49
C GLU A 168 -2.22 28.81 -16.58
N ALA A 169 -1.16 29.54 -16.22
CA ALA A 169 -0.13 29.99 -17.16
C ALA A 169 0.95 28.93 -17.42
N CYS A 170 1.31 28.15 -16.40
CA CYS A 170 2.35 27.12 -16.45
C CYS A 170 1.73 25.75 -16.14
N HIS A 171 1.71 24.86 -17.13
CA HIS A 171 1.11 23.53 -17.00
C HIS A 171 2.08 22.52 -16.39
N SER A 172 3.34 22.91 -16.18
CA SER A 172 4.36 22.11 -15.52
C SER A 172 5.36 22.98 -14.75
N LEU A 173 6.04 22.38 -13.76
CA LEU A 173 7.14 23.04 -13.04
C LEU A 173 8.32 23.37 -13.96
N SER A 174 8.52 22.60 -15.04
CA SER A 174 9.56 22.87 -16.04
C SER A 174 9.27 24.13 -16.84
N GLU A 175 8.01 24.40 -17.17
CA GLU A 175 7.61 25.65 -17.83
C GLU A 175 7.82 26.83 -16.89
N LEU A 176 7.43 26.68 -15.63
CA LEU A 176 7.63 27.70 -14.61
C LEU A 176 9.13 27.99 -14.39
N SER A 177 9.98 26.96 -14.31
CA SER A 177 11.43 27.15 -14.12
C SER A 177 12.09 27.82 -15.32
N GLN A 178 11.68 27.48 -16.54
CA GLN A 178 12.16 28.15 -17.76
C GLN A 178 11.70 29.60 -17.83
N ALA A 179 10.44 29.88 -17.48
CA ALA A 179 9.92 31.24 -17.42
C ALA A 179 10.64 32.06 -16.32
N ALA A 180 10.93 31.46 -15.17
CA ALA A 180 11.62 32.10 -14.06
C ALA A 180 13.13 32.32 -14.31
N THR A 181 13.74 31.66 -15.30
CA THR A 181 15.18 31.79 -15.62
C THR A 181 15.46 32.61 -16.89
N THR A 182 14.44 32.90 -17.70
CA THR A 182 14.56 33.71 -18.92
C THR A 182 14.08 35.14 -18.70
N ARG A 183 14.71 36.11 -19.38
CA ARG A 183 14.35 37.53 -19.22
C ARG A 183 12.93 37.81 -19.70
N GLU A 184 12.55 37.24 -20.82
CA GLU A 184 11.22 37.37 -21.43
C GLU A 184 10.16 36.66 -20.57
N GLY A 185 10.48 35.48 -20.02
CA GLY A 185 9.60 34.76 -19.10
C GLY A 185 9.36 35.51 -17.79
N ARG A 186 10.40 36.12 -17.19
CA ARG A 186 10.27 36.93 -15.98
C ARG A 186 9.37 38.14 -16.17
N ALA A 187 9.48 38.81 -17.32
CA ALA A 187 8.60 39.93 -17.64
C ALA A 187 7.14 39.48 -17.68
N ALA A 188 6.85 38.36 -18.37
CA ALA A 188 5.51 37.79 -18.41
C ALA A 188 5.00 37.36 -17.03
N LEU A 189 5.84 36.73 -16.20
CA LEU A 189 5.46 36.31 -14.85
C LEU A 189 5.17 37.50 -13.91
N ARG A 190 5.91 38.60 -14.02
CA ARG A 190 5.61 39.83 -13.24
C ARG A 190 4.25 40.42 -13.63
N ASP A 191 3.96 40.47 -14.92
CA ASP A 191 2.68 40.97 -15.43
C ASP A 191 1.51 40.07 -15.03
N LEU A 192 1.74 38.75 -14.96
CA LEU A 192 0.72 37.77 -14.55
C LEU A 192 0.41 37.80 -13.06
N VAL A 193 1.43 37.88 -12.21
CA VAL A 193 1.25 37.91 -10.74
C VAL A 193 0.68 39.26 -10.30
N ALA A 194 0.93 40.35 -11.05
CA ALA A 194 0.29 41.66 -10.92
C ALA A 194 0.17 42.16 -9.46
N GLU A 195 1.28 42.17 -8.74
CA GLU A 195 1.32 42.62 -7.34
C GLU A 195 1.96 44.00 -7.15
N PRO A 196 1.45 44.84 -6.22
CA PRO A 196 1.91 46.21 -6.03
C PRO A 196 3.40 46.35 -5.68
N THR A 197 3.96 45.35 -4.99
CA THR A 197 5.34 45.35 -4.50
C THR A 197 6.28 44.51 -5.34
N GLY A 198 5.76 43.64 -6.22
CA GLY A 198 6.54 42.69 -7.02
C GLY A 198 7.33 41.64 -6.22
N ALA A 199 7.18 41.59 -4.89
CA ALA A 199 8.01 40.79 -4.00
C ALA A 199 7.87 39.28 -4.30
N ILE A 200 6.66 38.80 -4.54
CA ILE A 200 6.41 37.38 -4.78
C ILE A 200 7.06 36.90 -6.09
N ALA A 201 7.02 37.72 -7.14
CA ALA A 201 7.67 37.39 -8.40
C ALA A 201 9.19 37.27 -8.22
N GLU A 202 9.80 38.20 -7.48
CA GLU A 202 11.24 38.15 -7.21
C GLU A 202 11.63 36.97 -6.31
N ASP A 203 10.79 36.60 -5.34
CA ASP A 203 11.02 35.40 -4.50
C ASP A 203 10.91 34.10 -5.31
N ILE A 204 10.01 34.03 -6.29
CA ILE A 204 9.92 32.91 -7.24
C ILE A 204 11.18 32.85 -8.11
N PHE A 205 11.66 33.98 -8.61
CA PHE A 205 12.87 34.01 -9.43
C PHE A 205 14.09 33.59 -8.62
N GLY A 206 14.24 34.11 -7.40
CA GLY A 206 15.31 33.75 -6.49
C GLY A 206 15.32 32.25 -6.15
N PHE A 207 14.15 31.63 -6.01
CA PHE A 207 14.04 30.18 -5.78
C PHE A 207 14.62 29.37 -6.95
N TRP A 208 14.34 29.76 -8.19
CA TRP A 208 14.82 29.05 -9.39
C TRP A 208 16.24 29.46 -9.83
N GLU A 209 16.74 30.61 -9.37
CA GLU A 209 18.13 31.03 -9.56
C GLU A 209 19.10 30.37 -8.58
N GLN A 210 18.62 30.00 -7.39
CA GLN A 210 19.43 29.25 -6.43
C GLN A 210 19.67 27.84 -6.97
N GLU A 211 20.79 27.67 -7.66
CA GLU A 211 21.33 26.37 -8.02
C GLU A 211 21.60 25.60 -6.72
N PHE A 212 20.73 24.65 -6.39
CA PHE A 212 20.97 23.74 -5.27
C PHE A 212 22.20 22.89 -5.61
N ILE A 213 23.37 23.30 -5.13
CA ILE A 213 24.51 22.40 -4.92
C ILE A 213 24.07 21.47 -3.79
N ALA A 214 23.55 20.30 -4.14
CA ALA A 214 23.40 19.21 -3.20
C ALA A 214 24.81 18.71 -2.84
N GLU A 215 25.32 19.10 -1.68
CA GLU A 215 26.47 18.46 -1.02
C GLU A 215 26.06 17.09 -0.43
#